data_AF-A0A0B6Z6Q0-F1
#
_entry.id   AF-A0A0B6Z6Q0-F1
#
_cell.length_a   1.000
_cell.length_b   1.000
_cell.length_c   1.000
_cell.angle_alpha   90.00
_cell.angle_beta   90.00
_cell.angle_gamma   90.00
#
_symmetry.space_group_name_H-M   'P 1'
#
loop_
_entity.id
_entity.type
_entity.pdbx_description
1 polymer ?
#
loop_
_entity_poly.entity_id
_entity_poly.type
_entity_poly.pdbx_seq_one_letter_code
_entity_poly.pdbx_strand_id
1 'polypeptide(L)'
;YRLQRDCIVEPSAVNFCARKVSAVTGDVRKALDICRRAVEMVESESRCQQVLKQTDCNSPTKKEPLTTLKTVTITHISKVMSDVYGSSVSAANSSENDVPLQQKLAVCSLLVLVKNGKFK
;
A
#
# COMPACT_ATOMS: atom_id res chain seq x y z
N TYR A 1 3.48 -36.42 -6.81
CA TYR A 1 4.26 -35.17 -6.96
C TYR A 1 3.42 -33.97 -6.55
N ARG A 2 3.22 -33.76 -5.25
CA ARG A 2 2.63 -32.52 -4.74
C ARG A 2 3.74 -31.48 -4.78
N LEU A 3 3.80 -30.69 -5.85
CA LEU A 3 4.57 -29.46 -5.83
C LEU A 3 4.05 -28.66 -4.64
N GLN A 4 4.91 -28.51 -3.64
CA GLN A 4 4.71 -27.60 -2.53
C GLN A 4 4.63 -26.22 -3.15
N ARG A 5 3.41 -25.80 -3.51
CA ARG A 5 3.15 -24.48 -4.05
C ARG A 5 3.30 -23.56 -2.86
N ASP A 6 4.49 -23.01 -2.70
CA ASP A 6 4.71 -21.92 -1.77
C ASP A 6 3.77 -20.78 -2.19
N CYS A 7 2.73 -20.57 -1.40
CA CYS A 7 1.75 -19.54 -1.67
C CYS A 7 2.42 -18.17 -1.45
N ILE A 8 2.78 -17.51 -2.55
CA ILE A 8 3.36 -16.16 -2.55
C ILE A 8 2.43 -15.16 -1.87
N VAL A 9 1.12 -15.34 -2.03
CA VAL A 9 0.08 -14.55 -1.36
C VAL A 9 -0.68 -15.45 -0.40
N GLU A 10 -0.82 -15.01 0.84
CA GLU A 10 -1.56 -15.75 1.86
C GLU A 10 -3.06 -15.84 1.46
N PRO A 11 -3.72 -17.01 1.63
CA PRO A 11 -5.14 -17.15 1.32
C PRO A 11 -6.04 -16.13 2.06
N SER A 12 -5.68 -15.75 3.29
CA SER A 12 -6.42 -14.73 4.05
C SER A 12 -6.30 -13.34 3.41
N ALA A 13 -5.13 -12.99 2.86
CA ALA A 13 -4.88 -11.75 2.15
C ALA A 13 -5.66 -11.67 0.82
N VAL A 14 -5.76 -12.80 0.09
CA VAL A 14 -6.61 -12.91 -1.10
C VAL A 14 -8.08 -12.71 -0.73
N ASN A 15 -8.56 -13.40 0.31
CA ASN A 15 -9.95 -13.27 0.76
C ASN A 15 -10.28 -11.84 1.24
N PHE A 16 -9.35 -11.20 1.94
CA PHE A 16 -9.48 -9.81 2.36
C PHE A 16 -9.58 -8.87 1.14
N CYS A 17 -8.65 -9.01 0.18
CA CYS A 17 -8.67 -8.22 -1.05
C CYS A 17 -9.98 -8.39 -1.81
N ALA A 18 -10.40 -9.64 -2.05
CA ALA A 18 -11.61 -9.96 -2.79
C ALA A 18 -12.86 -9.34 -2.14
N ARG A 19 -13.04 -9.52 -0.83
CA ARG A 19 -14.18 -8.93 -0.10
C ARG A 19 -14.15 -7.40 -0.14
N LYS A 20 -12.98 -6.79 0.07
CA LYS A 20 -12.86 -5.34 0.10
C LYS A 20 -13.09 -4.72 -1.28
N VAL A 21 -12.51 -5.28 -2.34
CA VAL A 21 -12.71 -4.78 -3.70
C VAL A 21 -14.15 -5.00 -4.16
N SER A 22 -14.75 -6.15 -3.86
CA SER A 22 -16.17 -6.40 -4.14
C SER A 22 -17.10 -5.40 -3.46
N ALA A 23 -16.77 -4.98 -2.23
CA ALA A 23 -17.57 -4.01 -1.49
C ALA A 23 -17.40 -2.55 -1.98
N VAL A 24 -16.23 -2.19 -2.54
CA VAL A 24 -15.94 -0.80 -2.95
C VAL A 24 -16.21 -0.57 -4.44
N THR A 25 -15.72 -1.45 -5.32
CA THR A 25 -15.79 -1.24 -6.79
C THR A 25 -16.36 -2.42 -7.57
N GLY A 26 -16.25 -3.65 -7.07
CA GLY A 26 -16.70 -4.86 -7.78
C GLY A 26 -15.85 -5.26 -8.99
N ASP A 27 -14.71 -4.61 -9.27
CA ASP A 27 -13.90 -4.87 -10.47
C ASP A 27 -12.72 -5.82 -10.19
N VAL A 28 -12.74 -7.00 -10.81
CA VAL A 28 -11.67 -8.01 -10.69
C VAL A 28 -10.32 -7.50 -11.23
N ARG A 29 -10.33 -6.61 -12.23
CA ARG A 29 -9.08 -6.05 -12.78
C ARG A 29 -8.38 -5.20 -11.74
N LYS A 30 -9.14 -4.42 -10.97
CA LYS A 30 -8.60 -3.65 -9.83
C LYS A 30 -8.05 -4.56 -8.74
N ALA A 31 -8.75 -5.65 -8.42
CA ALA A 31 -8.26 -6.62 -7.43
C ALA A 31 -6.90 -7.23 -7.82
N LEU A 32 -6.75 -7.63 -9.10
CA LEU A 32 -5.50 -8.18 -9.61
C LEU A 32 -4.36 -7.16 -9.59
N ASP A 33 -4.65 -5.91 -9.94
CA ASP A 33 -3.67 -4.82 -9.88
C ASP A 33 -3.19 -4.53 -8.45
N ILE A 34 -4.09 -4.57 -7.46
CA ILE A 34 -3.75 -4.45 -6.05
C ILE A 34 -2.84 -5.60 -5.59
N CYS A 35 -3.17 -6.85 -5.97
CA CYS A 35 -2.36 -8.01 -5.64
C CYS A 35 -0.96 -7.92 -6.26
N ARG A 36 -0.86 -7.50 -7.53
CA ARG A 36 0.42 -7.29 -8.21
C ARG A 36 1.28 -6.26 -7.47
N ARG A 37 0.72 -5.09 -7.16
CA ARG A 37 1.45 -4.04 -6.41
C ARG A 37 1.87 -4.48 -5.02
N ALA A 38 1.08 -5.31 -4.35
CA ALA A 38 1.45 -5.87 -3.06
C ALA A 38 2.64 -6.82 -3.15
N VAL A 39 2.76 -7.61 -4.23
CA VAL A 39 3.94 -8.44 -4.50
C VAL A 39 5.17 -7.54 -4.75
N GLU A 40 5.05 -6.53 -5.61
CA GLU A 40 6.14 -5.58 -5.88
C GLU A 40 6.63 -4.87 -4.60
N MET A 41 5.71 -4.53 -3.69
CA MET A 41 6.02 -3.96 -2.37
C MET A 41 6.84 -4.92 -1.50
N VAL A 42 6.46 -6.19 -1.43
CA VAL A 42 7.20 -7.20 -0.67
C VAL A 42 8.58 -7.48 -1.28
N GLU A 43 8.67 -7.54 -2.60
CA GLU A 43 9.93 -7.75 -3.32
C GLU A 43 10.90 -6.58 -3.10
N SER A 44 10.41 -5.35 -3.15
CA SER A 44 11.21 -4.15 -2.88
C SER A 44 11.69 -4.08 -1.43
N GLU A 45 10.84 -4.40 -0.45
CA GLU A 45 11.23 -4.52 0.96
C GLU A 45 12.28 -5.62 1.20
N SER A 46 12.18 -6.74 0.49
CA SER A 46 13.16 -7.84 0.54
C SER A 46 14.52 -7.40 0.01
N ARG A 47 14.52 -6.70 -1.13
CA ARG A 47 15.74 -6.16 -1.77
C ARG A 47 16.44 -5.14 -0.86
N CYS A 48 15.71 -4.19 -0.30
CA CYS A 48 16.29 -3.17 0.60
C CYS A 48 16.92 -3.81 1.84
N GLN A 49 16.28 -4.83 2.42
CA GLN A 49 16.79 -5.49 3.62
C GLN A 49 18.03 -6.35 3.34
N GLN A 50 18.23 -6.80 2.10
CA GLN A 50 19.43 -7.52 1.68
C GLN A 50 20.63 -6.58 1.47
N VAL A 51 20.40 -5.35 0.99
CA VAL A 51 21.43 -4.31 0.84
C VAL A 51 21.91 -3.78 2.19
N LEU A 52 20.98 -3.53 3.13
CA LEU A 52 21.32 -3.02 4.48
C LEU A 52 22.09 -4.02 5.35
N LYS A 53 22.03 -5.32 5.04
CA LYS A 53 22.76 -6.37 5.76
C LYS A 53 24.21 -6.57 5.28
N GLN A 54 24.65 -5.88 4.23
CA GLN A 54 26.01 -6.00 3.70
C GLN A 54 27.05 -5.13 4.43
N THR A 55 26.65 -4.24 5.35
CA THR A 55 27.57 -3.31 6.03
C THR A 55 28.07 -3.75 7.41
N ASP A 56 27.53 -4.82 8.01
CA ASP A 56 27.97 -5.30 9.33
C ASP A 56 28.41 -6.77 9.28
N CYS A 57 29.71 -7.01 9.07
CA CYS A 57 30.29 -8.33 9.33
C CYS A 57 31.72 -8.27 9.84
N ASN A 58 31.87 -8.31 11.17
CA ASN A 58 32.87 -9.18 11.80
C ASN A 58 32.24 -9.90 13.01
N SER A 59 31.51 -10.98 12.74
CA SER A 59 31.17 -12.01 13.74
C SER A 59 30.74 -13.30 13.01
N PRO A 60 31.44 -14.42 13.19
CA PRO A 60 31.01 -15.71 12.68
C PRO A 60 30.11 -16.35 13.74
N THR A 61 28.85 -16.66 13.43
CA THR A 61 28.17 -17.94 13.77
C THR A 61 26.71 -17.85 13.28
N LYS A 62 26.26 -18.94 12.62
CA LYS A 62 24.91 -19.24 12.10
C LYS A 62 24.53 -18.64 10.75
N LYS A 63 25.11 -19.23 9.70
CA LYS A 63 24.54 -19.30 8.35
C LYS A 63 23.33 -20.24 8.38
N GLU A 64 22.13 -19.70 8.57
CA GLU A 64 20.92 -20.34 8.03
C GLU A 64 20.84 -19.98 6.54
N PRO A 65 20.76 -20.96 5.63
CA PRO A 65 20.75 -20.71 4.20
C PRO A 65 19.36 -20.26 3.72
N LEU A 66 19.35 -19.29 2.80
CA LEU A 66 18.42 -19.22 1.66
C LEU A 66 16.94 -18.84 1.95
N THR A 67 16.51 -17.71 1.40
CA THR A 67 15.15 -17.48 0.90
C THR A 67 13.99 -17.88 1.83
N THR A 68 13.76 -17.16 2.93
CA THR A 68 12.37 -17.06 3.39
C THR A 68 11.64 -16.21 2.37
N LEU A 69 10.95 -16.87 1.43
CA LEU A 69 10.00 -16.24 0.52
C LEU A 69 9.07 -15.37 1.39
N LYS A 70 9.27 -14.05 1.40
CA LYS A 70 8.37 -13.15 2.11
C LYS A 70 7.03 -13.25 1.42
N THR A 71 6.05 -13.79 2.14
CA THR A 71 4.70 -13.95 1.65
C THR A 71 3.95 -12.63 1.80
N VAL A 72 3.06 -12.36 0.84
CA VAL A 72 2.16 -11.22 0.90
C VAL A 72 1.08 -11.50 1.94
N THR A 73 1.19 -10.83 3.07
CA THR A 73 0.21 -10.81 4.15
C THR A 73 -0.85 -9.71 3.95
N ILE A 74 -1.90 -9.74 4.78
CA ILE A 74 -2.99 -8.75 4.79
C ILE A 74 -2.46 -7.31 4.92
N THR A 75 -1.35 -7.08 5.65
CA THR A 75 -0.79 -5.74 5.89
C THR A 75 -0.36 -5.05 4.60
N HIS A 76 0.28 -5.79 3.69
CA HIS A 76 0.73 -5.25 2.40
C HIS A 76 -0.46 -4.90 1.51
N ILE A 77 -1.45 -5.79 1.42
CA ILE A 77 -2.69 -5.53 0.70
C ILE A 77 -3.40 -4.30 1.28
N SER A 78 -3.48 -4.18 2.61
CA SER A 78 -4.10 -3.03 3.26
C SER A 78 -3.37 -1.73 2.95
N LYS A 79 -2.03 -1.74 2.86
CA LYS A 79 -1.24 -0.56 2.52
C LYS A 79 -1.51 -0.10 1.09
N VAL A 80 -1.43 -1.02 0.12
CA VAL A 80 -1.79 -0.73 -1.28
C VAL A 80 -3.24 -0.25 -1.38
N MET A 81 -4.14 -0.83 -0.59
CA MET A 81 -5.55 -0.43 -0.56
C MET A 81 -5.74 1.01 -0.07
N SER A 82 -5.00 1.41 0.96
CA SER A 82 -4.98 2.78 1.45
C SER A 82 -4.36 3.74 0.43
N ASP A 83 -3.40 3.32 -0.37
CA ASP A 83 -2.84 4.18 -1.43
C ASP A 83 -3.84 4.36 -2.60
N VAL A 84 -4.66 3.35 -2.87
CA VAL A 84 -5.63 3.34 -3.99
C VAL A 84 -6.95 4.03 -3.65
N TYR A 85 -7.49 3.73 -2.47
CA TYR A 85 -8.80 4.21 -2.02
C TYR A 85 -8.69 5.22 -0.88
N GLY A 86 -7.51 5.44 -0.31
CA GLY A 86 -7.29 6.53 0.64
C GLY A 86 -7.31 7.88 -0.04
N SER A 87 -7.67 8.91 0.72
CA SER A 87 -7.72 10.28 0.23
C SER A 87 -6.31 10.78 -0.05
N SER A 88 -6.08 11.38 -1.20
CA SER A 88 -4.84 12.09 -1.55
C SER A 88 -4.45 13.15 -0.52
N VAL A 89 -5.43 13.61 0.28
CA VAL A 89 -5.23 14.55 1.41
C VAL A 89 -4.39 13.93 2.53
N SER A 90 -4.37 12.61 2.70
CA SER A 90 -3.50 11.97 3.71
C SER A 90 -2.02 11.98 3.32
N ALA A 91 -1.69 12.07 2.01
CA ALA A 91 -0.33 12.33 1.55
C ALA A 91 0.11 13.80 1.79
N ALA A 92 -0.83 14.70 2.12
CA ALA A 92 -0.53 16.08 2.53
C ALA A 92 -0.17 16.22 4.02
N ASN A 93 -0.31 15.15 4.83
CA ASN A 93 0.10 15.18 6.24
C ASN A 93 1.61 14.95 6.43
N SER A 94 2.32 14.46 5.42
CA SER A 94 3.76 14.65 5.31
C SER A 94 4.00 16.10 4.91
N SER A 95 4.56 16.86 5.86
CA SER A 95 4.74 18.31 5.98
C SER A 95 5.41 19.07 4.81
N GLU A 96 5.44 18.53 3.59
CA GLU A 96 6.16 19.11 2.44
C GLU A 96 5.30 19.32 1.19
N ASN A 97 4.01 18.96 1.19
CA ASN A 97 3.10 19.26 0.07
C ASN A 97 1.93 20.12 0.53
N ASP A 98 2.25 21.24 1.15
CA ASP A 98 1.25 22.24 1.51
C ASP A 98 0.72 22.86 0.21
N VAL A 99 -0.56 22.64 -0.10
CA VAL A 99 -1.19 23.28 -1.25
C VAL A 99 -1.03 24.81 -1.11
N PRO A 100 -0.59 25.53 -2.16
CA PRO A 100 -0.26 26.94 -2.06
C PRO A 100 -1.42 27.75 -1.46
N LEU A 101 -1.08 28.79 -0.69
CA LEU A 101 -2.03 29.62 0.07
C LEU A 101 -3.26 30.04 -0.76
N GLN A 102 -3.06 30.34 -2.05
CA GLN A 102 -4.11 30.72 -2.99
C GLN A 102 -5.14 29.61 -3.21
N GLN A 103 -4.72 28.35 -3.32
CA GLN A 103 -5.62 27.20 -3.46
C GLN A 103 -6.40 26.97 -2.16
N LYS A 104 -5.76 27.14 -0.99
CA LYS A 104 -6.45 27.07 0.30
C LYS A 104 -7.53 28.13 0.43
N LEU A 105 -7.21 29.38 0.06
CA LEU A 105 -8.15 30.48 0.10
C LEU A 105 -9.33 30.24 -0.84
N ALA A 106 -9.08 29.78 -2.07
CA ALA A 106 -10.12 29.43 -3.02
C ALA A 106 -11.07 28.33 -2.48
N VAL A 107 -10.52 27.25 -1.90
CA VAL A 107 -11.34 26.18 -1.28
C VAL A 107 -12.14 26.71 -0.09
N CYS A 108 -11.55 27.53 0.78
CA CYS A 108 -12.26 28.17 1.89
C CYS A 108 -13.40 29.07 1.41
N SER A 109 -13.16 29.91 0.40
CA SER A 109 -14.19 30.76 -0.20
C SER A 109 -15.32 29.94 -0.81
N LEU A 110 -15.01 28.85 -1.53
CA LEU A 110 -16.00 27.90 -2.05
C LEU A 110 -16.81 27.24 -0.93
N LEU A 111 -16.16 26.80 0.15
CA LEU A 111 -16.84 26.21 1.31
C LEU A 111 -17.80 27.18 1.98
N VAL A 112 -17.38 28.45 2.15
CA VAL A 112 -18.23 29.51 2.70
C VAL A 112 -19.41 29.80 1.79
N LEU A 113 -19.20 29.85 0.46
CA LEU A 113 -20.27 30.02 -0.51
C LEU A 113 -21.29 28.88 -0.47
N VAL A 114 -20.83 27.62 -0.39
CA VAL A 114 -21.72 26.44 -0.26
C VAL A 114 -22.45 26.43 1.08
N LYS A 115 -21.76 26.75 2.18
CA LYS A 115 -22.34 26.78 3.53
C LYS A 115 -23.36 27.92 3.69
N ASN A 116 -23.13 29.05 3.04
CA ASN A 116 -24.02 30.22 3.10
C ASN A 116 -25.03 30.24 1.94
N GLY A 117 -25.17 29.12 1.21
CA GLY A 117 -25.93 29.00 -0.03
C GLY A 117 -27.36 29.52 0.06
N LYS A 118 -27.54 30.78 -0.32
CA LYS A 118 -28.64 31.20 -1.18
C LYS A 118 -28.13 31.15 -2.62
N PHE A 119 -28.02 29.94 -3.17
CA PHE A 119 -27.95 29.79 -4.63
C PHE A 119 -29.40 29.84 -5.14
N LYS A 120 -29.80 30.99 -5.68
CA LYS A 120 -31.02 31.14 -6.48
C LYS A 120 -30.61 31.29 -7.94
#